data_AF-A0A5J4ZRR8-F1
#
_entry.id   AF-A0A5J4ZRR8-F1
#
_cell.length_a   1.000
_cell.length_b   1.000
_cell.length_c   1.000
_cell.angle_alpha   90.00
_cell.angle_beta   90.00
_cell.angle_gamma   90.00
#
_symmetry.space_group_name_H-M   'P 1'
#
loop_
_entity.id
_entity.type
_entity.pdbx_description
1 polymer ?
#
loop_
_entity_poly.entity_id
_entity_poly.type
_entity_poly.pdbx_seq_one_letter_code
_entity_poly.pdbx_strand_id
1 'polypeptide(L)'
;MANKTVIIAVVNKAYVEQGDDIYPTMLDLFLESFWVGENTRSLLDHLLIVAVDQTAYDRCKFRRLHCYRLTSDGVDFTGEKFYMSDDFIKMMWRRTLFLSDVLKRGYNFIFTDADVMWLRNPFERLSKNESEDLQISTDVFKGNPWSERNCINTGFYYIRSNSKTISLFELWHGMKGNSAGMKEQDVLASLMKKGVFRELGLTVRSLDTLYFSGFCRDSRDISAVTTVHANCCRSITAKVADLMAVLRDWKTYKGSSMAGKAKHAANETFRWCRVGSWKKYKISSMASKAMHAANETFRCSKHIACFKSWRVPNKTLY
;
A
#
# COMPACT_ATOMS: atom_id res chain seq x y z
N MET A 1 20.96 -10.27 2.39
CA MET A 1 20.41 -10.08 3.77
C MET A 1 20.63 -11.34 4.59
N ALA A 2 21.12 -11.21 5.83
CA ALA A 2 21.50 -12.35 6.68
C ALA A 2 20.33 -13.10 7.34
N ASN A 3 19.06 -12.68 7.15
CA ASN A 3 17.94 -13.14 8.01
C ASN A 3 16.71 -13.70 7.25
N LYS A 4 16.93 -14.39 6.13
CA LYS A 4 15.86 -15.02 5.29
C LYS A 4 14.67 -14.07 5.03
N THR A 5 14.94 -12.79 4.77
CA THR A 5 13.90 -11.79 4.50
C THR A 5 13.71 -11.59 3.01
N VAL A 6 12.47 -11.61 2.53
CA VAL A 6 12.09 -11.30 1.14
C VAL A 6 11.20 -10.06 1.13
N ILE A 7 11.31 -9.22 0.10
CA ILE A 7 10.35 -8.12 -0.14
C ILE A 7 9.37 -8.61 -1.18
N ILE A 8 8.08 -8.59 -0.88
CA ILE A 8 7.03 -9.14 -1.74
C ILE A 8 6.11 -8.00 -2.17
N ALA A 9 5.98 -7.82 -3.49
CA ALA A 9 4.99 -6.95 -4.08
C ALA A 9 4.10 -7.74 -5.05
N VAL A 10 2.79 -7.53 -4.96
CA VAL A 10 1.81 -8.22 -5.82
C VAL A 10 1.34 -7.24 -6.89
N VAL A 11 1.37 -7.68 -8.15
CA VAL A 11 1.00 -6.85 -9.31
C VAL A 11 0.05 -7.59 -10.23
N ASN A 12 -0.81 -6.83 -10.90
CA ASN A 12 -1.69 -7.30 -11.96
C ASN A 12 -1.48 -6.47 -13.24
N LYS A 13 -2.17 -6.84 -14.31
CA LYS A 13 -2.19 -6.21 -15.63
C LYS A 13 -2.29 -4.69 -15.54
N ALA A 14 -3.22 -4.17 -14.72
CA ALA A 14 -3.46 -2.73 -14.60
C ALA A 14 -2.29 -1.94 -13.96
N TYR A 15 -1.39 -2.62 -13.25
CA TYR A 15 -0.20 -1.99 -12.65
C TYR A 15 1.03 -2.06 -13.56
N VAL A 16 0.98 -2.87 -14.63
CA VAL A 16 2.13 -3.15 -15.51
C VAL A 16 1.94 -2.71 -16.97
N GLU A 17 0.70 -2.54 -17.41
CA GLU A 17 0.40 -2.07 -18.75
C GLU A 17 0.47 -0.54 -18.85
N GLN A 18 0.92 -0.10 -20.01
CA GLN A 18 0.87 1.29 -20.41
C GLN A 18 -0.49 1.50 -21.08
N GLY A 19 -1.35 2.30 -20.46
CA GLY A 19 -2.47 2.89 -21.20
C GLY A 19 -1.93 4.01 -22.09
N ASP A 20 -2.62 4.31 -23.20
CA ASP A 20 -2.19 5.33 -24.17
C ASP A 20 -1.88 6.70 -23.52
N ASP A 21 -2.50 7.00 -22.37
CA ASP A 21 -2.32 8.25 -21.61
C ASP A 21 -1.63 8.07 -20.23
N ILE A 22 -1.19 6.86 -19.86
CA ILE A 22 -0.63 6.58 -18.53
C ILE A 22 0.81 6.07 -18.67
N TYR A 23 1.74 7.03 -18.69
CA TYR A 23 3.18 6.76 -18.56
C TYR A 23 3.79 7.64 -17.47
N PRO A 24 4.65 7.09 -16.59
CA PRO A 24 5.08 5.68 -16.49
C PRO A 24 4.00 4.77 -15.85
N THR A 25 4.17 3.44 -15.94
CA THR A 25 3.27 2.48 -15.26
C THR A 25 3.48 2.51 -13.74
N MET A 26 2.56 1.92 -12.97
CA MET A 26 2.73 1.85 -11.51
C MET A 26 3.97 1.05 -11.12
N LEU A 27 4.23 -0.09 -11.77
CA LEU A 27 5.44 -0.88 -11.55
C LEU A 27 6.71 -0.09 -11.92
N ASP A 28 6.67 0.74 -12.96
CA ASP A 28 7.80 1.59 -13.32
C ASP A 28 8.11 2.61 -12.21
N LEU A 29 7.09 3.27 -11.65
CA LEU A 29 7.25 4.19 -10.51
C LEU A 29 7.77 3.47 -9.27
N PHE A 30 7.21 2.30 -8.98
CA PHE A 30 7.62 1.47 -7.85
C PHE A 30 9.11 1.17 -7.92
N LEU A 31 9.58 0.64 -9.06
CA LEU A 31 10.99 0.33 -9.26
C LEU A 31 11.87 1.58 -9.25
N GLU A 32 11.46 2.65 -9.93
CA GLU A 32 12.20 3.93 -9.93
C GLU A 32 12.43 4.44 -8.50
N SER A 33 11.47 4.27 -7.60
CA SER A 33 11.63 4.66 -6.19
C SER A 33 12.80 3.95 -5.49
N PHE A 34 13.02 2.66 -5.76
CA PHE A 34 14.19 1.93 -5.26
C PHE A 34 15.50 2.44 -5.88
N TRP A 35 15.48 2.90 -7.13
CA TRP A 35 16.68 3.42 -7.79
C TRP A 35 17.12 4.78 -7.24
N VAL A 36 16.16 5.65 -6.93
CA VAL A 36 16.43 7.03 -6.50
C VAL A 36 16.38 7.21 -4.98
N GLY A 37 15.92 6.20 -4.25
CA GLY A 37 15.85 6.20 -2.80
C GLY A 37 17.22 6.08 -2.12
N GLU A 38 17.28 6.45 -0.85
CA GLU A 38 18.48 6.35 -0.02
C GLU A 38 18.64 4.92 0.50
N ASN A 39 19.75 4.27 0.14
CA ASN A 39 20.08 2.89 0.56
C ASN A 39 19.03 1.83 0.18
N THR A 40 18.21 2.09 -0.84
CA THR A 40 17.14 1.18 -1.29
C THR A 40 17.54 0.31 -2.49
N ARG A 41 18.50 0.73 -3.32
CA ARG A 41 18.84 0.04 -4.57
C ARG A 41 19.19 -1.44 -4.41
N SER A 42 19.99 -1.80 -3.39
CA SER A 42 20.36 -3.19 -3.12
C SER A 42 19.21 -4.06 -2.62
N LEU A 43 18.09 -3.46 -2.21
CA LEU A 43 16.89 -4.20 -1.80
C LEU A 43 16.17 -4.83 -3.01
N LEU A 44 16.44 -4.37 -4.24
CA LEU A 44 15.91 -4.97 -5.46
C LEU A 44 16.38 -6.43 -5.65
N ASP A 45 17.57 -6.78 -5.15
CA ASP A 45 18.10 -8.16 -5.18
C ASP A 45 17.28 -9.13 -4.28
N HIS A 46 16.37 -8.58 -3.47
CA HIS A 46 15.52 -9.31 -2.56
C HIS A 46 14.02 -9.09 -2.84
N LEU A 47 13.70 -8.41 -3.94
CA LEU A 47 12.33 -8.12 -4.35
C LEU A 47 11.77 -9.27 -5.20
N LEU A 48 10.73 -9.92 -4.68
CA LEU A 48 9.89 -10.86 -5.38
C LEU A 48 8.61 -10.17 -5.86
N ILE A 49 8.44 -10.11 -7.17
CA ILE A 49 7.20 -9.67 -7.80
C ILE A 49 6.29 -10.89 -7.98
N VAL A 50 5.13 -10.85 -7.34
CA VAL A 50 4.08 -11.86 -7.44
C VAL A 50 3.04 -11.37 -8.45
N ALA A 51 3.03 -11.98 -9.64
CA ALA A 51 2.12 -11.64 -10.71
C ALA A 51 0.85 -12.50 -10.65
N VAL A 52 -0.33 -11.88 -10.61
CA VAL A 52 -1.62 -12.60 -10.54
C VAL A 52 -2.22 -12.92 -11.90
N ASP A 53 -1.65 -12.40 -12.98
CA ASP A 53 -2.04 -12.67 -14.36
C ASP A 53 -0.81 -12.78 -15.29
N GLN A 54 -1.04 -13.26 -16.51
CA GLN A 54 0.01 -13.51 -17.50
C GLN A 54 0.73 -12.22 -17.92
N THR A 55 0.00 -11.13 -18.17
CA THR A 55 0.58 -9.85 -18.60
C THR A 55 1.55 -9.29 -17.56
N ALA A 56 1.16 -9.33 -16.29
CA ALA A 56 2.00 -8.95 -15.16
C ALA A 56 3.25 -9.83 -15.03
N TYR A 57 3.10 -11.13 -15.27
CA TYR A 57 4.21 -12.07 -15.22
C TYR A 57 5.22 -11.81 -16.35
N ASP A 58 4.74 -11.61 -17.57
CA ASP A 58 5.58 -11.33 -18.74
C ASP A 58 6.31 -9.99 -18.59
N ARG A 59 5.63 -8.95 -18.08
CA ARG A 59 6.29 -7.67 -17.77
C ARG A 59 7.37 -7.86 -16.72
N CYS A 60 7.11 -8.62 -15.66
CA CYS A 60 8.10 -8.90 -14.62
C CYS A 60 9.35 -9.57 -15.20
N LYS A 61 9.15 -10.60 -16.04
CA LYS A 61 10.25 -11.34 -16.69
C LYS A 61 11.01 -10.46 -17.67
N PHE A 62 10.32 -9.63 -18.45
CA PHE A 62 10.92 -8.63 -19.34
C PHE A 62 11.83 -7.66 -18.58
N ARG A 63 11.43 -7.26 -17.36
CA ARG A 63 12.23 -6.39 -16.47
C ARG A 63 13.33 -7.12 -15.70
N ARG A 64 13.52 -8.42 -15.93
CA ARG A 64 14.55 -9.27 -15.30
C ARG A 64 14.51 -9.25 -13.77
N LEU A 65 13.30 -9.18 -13.21
CA LEU A 65 13.08 -9.24 -11.76
C LEU A 65 12.91 -10.70 -11.30
N HIS A 66 12.87 -10.93 -9.99
CA HIS A 66 12.42 -12.20 -9.44
C HIS A 66 10.89 -12.26 -9.53
N CYS A 67 10.37 -13.21 -10.31
CA CYS A 67 8.95 -13.29 -10.65
C CYS A 67 8.33 -14.60 -10.18
N TYR A 68 7.18 -14.52 -9.52
CA TYR A 68 6.35 -15.67 -9.18
C TYR A 68 4.95 -15.48 -9.77
N ARG A 69 4.48 -16.45 -10.56
CA ARG A 69 3.11 -16.43 -11.09
C ARG A 69 2.16 -17.07 -10.10
N LEU A 70 1.27 -16.27 -9.52
CA LEU A 70 0.27 -16.76 -8.58
C LEU A 70 -0.94 -17.29 -9.36
N THR A 71 -0.91 -18.59 -9.68
CA THR A 71 -2.04 -19.27 -10.31
C THR A 71 -3.08 -19.70 -9.27
N SER A 72 -4.36 -19.66 -9.66
CA SER A 72 -5.44 -20.38 -8.98
C SER A 72 -5.92 -21.47 -9.93
N ASP A 73 -6.07 -22.69 -9.44
CA ASP A 73 -6.62 -23.78 -10.25
C ASP A 73 -8.00 -23.36 -10.79
N GLY A 74 -8.13 -23.33 -12.13
CA GLY A 74 -9.40 -23.08 -12.82
C GLY A 74 -9.86 -21.62 -12.95
N VAL A 75 -9.06 -20.61 -12.59
CA VAL A 75 -9.44 -19.19 -12.81
C VAL A 75 -8.34 -18.44 -13.56
N ASP A 76 -8.64 -18.07 -14.80
CA ASP A 76 -7.85 -17.11 -15.55
C ASP A 76 -8.21 -15.69 -15.09
N PHE A 77 -7.23 -14.90 -14.64
CA PHE A 77 -7.45 -13.55 -14.13
C PHE A 77 -7.26 -12.46 -15.19
N THR A 78 -7.34 -12.80 -16.48
CA THR A 78 -7.26 -11.86 -17.59
C THR A 78 -8.40 -10.83 -17.55
N GLY A 79 -8.08 -9.55 -17.31
CA GLY A 79 -9.01 -8.42 -17.47
C GLY A 79 -9.02 -7.41 -16.31
N GLU A 80 -9.53 -6.20 -16.56
CA GLU A 80 -9.77 -5.18 -15.51
C GLU A 80 -10.90 -5.68 -14.59
N LYS A 81 -10.54 -6.23 -13.43
CA LYS A 81 -11.54 -6.77 -12.49
C LYS A 81 -12.07 -5.64 -11.62
N PHE A 82 -13.39 -5.44 -11.65
CA PHE A 82 -14.08 -4.50 -10.77
C PHE A 82 -13.78 -4.83 -9.30
N TYR A 83 -13.39 -3.81 -8.55
CA TYR A 83 -13.20 -3.84 -7.11
C TYR A 83 -14.45 -4.45 -6.42
N MET A 84 -14.23 -5.44 -5.55
CA MET A 84 -15.27 -6.28 -4.88
C MET A 84 -15.96 -7.37 -5.72
N SER A 85 -15.52 -7.67 -6.94
CA SER A 85 -15.97 -8.89 -7.64
C SER A 85 -15.55 -10.18 -6.89
N ASP A 86 -16.30 -11.28 -7.06
CA ASP A 86 -15.96 -12.58 -6.47
C ASP A 86 -14.55 -13.05 -6.83
N ASP A 87 -14.12 -12.73 -8.06
CA ASP A 87 -12.77 -13.02 -8.52
C ASP A 87 -11.70 -12.17 -7.82
N PHE A 88 -11.98 -10.89 -7.56
CA PHE A 88 -11.11 -10.04 -6.75
C PHE A 88 -10.99 -10.60 -5.33
N ILE A 89 -12.10 -11.05 -4.73
CA ILE A 89 -12.11 -11.66 -3.39
C ILE A 89 -11.31 -12.98 -3.39
N LYS A 90 -11.53 -13.87 -4.36
CA LYS A 90 -10.76 -15.12 -4.53
C LYS A 90 -9.26 -14.84 -4.69
N MET A 91 -8.89 -13.85 -5.52
CA MET A 91 -7.50 -13.42 -5.73
C MET A 91 -6.86 -12.92 -4.43
N MET A 92 -7.58 -12.10 -3.66
CA MET A 92 -7.09 -11.56 -2.39
C MET A 92 -6.87 -12.66 -1.34
N TRP A 93 -7.77 -13.64 -1.26
CA TRP A 93 -7.57 -14.79 -0.38
C TRP A 93 -6.44 -15.69 -0.84
N ARG A 94 -6.26 -15.85 -2.16
CA ARG A 94 -5.11 -16.57 -2.72
C ARG A 94 -3.79 -15.89 -2.38
N ARG A 95 -3.76 -14.56 -2.37
CA ARG A 95 -2.62 -13.77 -1.89
C ARG A 95 -2.34 -14.05 -0.42
N THR A 96 -3.35 -14.01 0.46
CA THR A 96 -3.17 -14.32 1.89
C THR A 96 -2.65 -15.73 2.11
N LEU A 97 -3.15 -16.72 1.35
CA LEU A 97 -2.66 -18.09 1.40
C LEU A 97 -1.19 -18.20 0.97
N PHE A 98 -0.81 -17.57 -0.15
CA PHE A 98 0.58 -17.53 -0.60
C PHE A 98 1.52 -16.95 0.48
N LEU A 99 1.11 -15.84 1.11
CA LEU A 99 1.89 -15.22 2.18
C LEU A 99 1.99 -16.12 3.42
N SER A 100 0.93 -16.89 3.74
CA SER A 100 0.99 -17.94 4.76
C SER A 100 2.03 -19.01 4.42
N ASP A 101 2.09 -19.46 3.18
CA ASP A 101 3.06 -20.46 2.72
C ASP A 101 4.50 -19.93 2.81
N VAL A 102 4.73 -18.65 2.56
CA VAL A 102 6.04 -18.00 2.76
C VAL A 102 6.48 -18.07 4.23
N LEU A 103 5.58 -17.76 5.17
CA LEU A 103 5.87 -17.91 6.60
C LEU A 103 6.15 -19.37 6.97
N LYS A 104 5.33 -20.31 6.49
CA LYS A 104 5.52 -21.75 6.76
C LYS A 104 6.86 -22.29 6.25
N ARG A 105 7.44 -21.66 5.23
CA ARG A 105 8.77 -21.97 4.69
C ARG A 105 9.93 -21.34 5.48
N GLY A 106 9.64 -20.58 6.53
CA GLY A 106 10.66 -19.98 7.39
C GLY A 106 11.19 -18.64 6.91
N TYR A 107 10.51 -17.97 5.98
CA TYR A 107 10.92 -16.66 5.47
C TYR A 107 10.21 -15.53 6.23
N ASN A 108 10.99 -14.56 6.70
CA ASN A 108 10.46 -13.26 7.07
C ASN A 108 10.13 -12.50 5.78
N PHE A 109 9.20 -11.55 5.81
CA PHE A 109 9.00 -10.69 4.64
C PHE A 109 8.52 -9.30 4.96
N ILE A 110 8.88 -8.37 4.08
CA ILE A 110 8.14 -7.12 3.92
C ILE A 110 7.12 -7.35 2.81
N PHE A 111 5.84 -7.14 3.10
CA PHE A 111 4.83 -6.96 2.08
C PHE A 111 4.70 -5.48 1.76
N THR A 112 4.61 -5.14 0.48
CA THR A 112 4.38 -3.78 0.01
C THR A 112 3.43 -3.81 -1.18
N ASP A 113 2.42 -2.93 -1.18
CA ASP A 113 1.66 -2.65 -2.39
C ASP A 113 2.58 -1.94 -3.40
N ALA A 114 2.29 -2.13 -4.69
CA ALA A 114 3.10 -1.56 -5.77
C ALA A 114 2.91 -0.04 -5.94
N ASP A 115 1.96 0.57 -5.23
CA ASP A 115 1.74 2.02 -5.16
C ASP A 115 2.35 2.65 -3.89
N VAL A 116 3.35 1.99 -3.31
CA VAL A 116 4.20 2.50 -2.23
C VAL A 116 5.56 2.90 -2.78
N MET A 117 5.94 4.16 -2.63
CA MET A 117 7.28 4.66 -2.99
C MET A 117 8.28 4.38 -1.85
N TRP A 118 9.45 3.82 -2.19
CA TRP A 118 10.53 3.52 -1.27
C TRP A 118 11.61 4.60 -1.30
N LEU A 119 11.44 5.64 -0.49
CA LEU A 119 12.32 6.81 -0.49
C LEU A 119 13.59 6.58 0.35
N ARG A 120 13.51 5.76 1.40
CA ARG A 120 14.65 5.35 2.23
C ARG A 120 14.56 3.87 2.57
N ASN A 121 15.69 3.27 2.93
CA ASN A 121 15.72 1.89 3.40
C ASN A 121 14.89 1.73 4.69
N PRO A 122 13.77 0.98 4.66
CA PRO A 122 12.90 0.89 5.83
C PRO A 122 13.51 0.12 6.98
N PHE A 123 14.53 -0.71 6.75
CA PHE A 123 15.23 -1.41 7.84
C PHE A 123 15.98 -0.46 8.78
N GLU A 124 16.20 0.80 8.40
CA GLU A 124 16.74 1.84 9.28
C GLU A 124 15.70 2.35 10.30
N ARG A 125 14.40 2.18 10.02
CA ARG A 125 13.29 2.62 10.88
C ARG A 125 12.51 1.47 11.51
N LEU A 126 12.48 0.31 10.87
CA LEU A 126 11.89 -0.89 11.43
C LEU A 126 12.64 -1.32 12.69
N SER A 127 11.90 -1.81 13.67
CA SER A 127 12.48 -2.33 14.90
C SER A 127 13.36 -3.53 14.63
N LYS A 128 14.53 -3.49 15.24
CA LYS A 128 15.46 -4.61 15.31
C LYS A 128 15.11 -5.60 16.42
N ASN A 129 14.15 -5.27 17.29
CA ASN A 129 13.68 -6.18 18.32
C ASN A 129 13.04 -7.42 17.69
N GLU A 130 13.64 -8.58 17.95
CA GLU A 130 13.19 -9.85 17.39
C GLU A 130 11.92 -10.39 18.03
N SER A 131 11.52 -9.86 19.20
CA SER A 131 10.24 -10.21 19.82
C SER A 131 9.03 -9.54 19.16
N GLU A 132 9.25 -8.59 18.24
CA GLU A 132 8.16 -7.96 17.46
C GLU A 132 7.78 -8.80 16.24
N ASP A 133 6.63 -9.45 16.34
CA ASP A 133 6.09 -10.39 15.36
C ASP A 133 5.67 -9.69 14.06
N LEU A 134 5.00 -8.54 14.17
CA LEU A 134 4.43 -7.77 13.07
C LEU A 134 4.63 -6.27 13.27
N GLN A 135 5.16 -5.59 12.25
CA GLN A 135 5.26 -4.14 12.17
C GLN A 135 4.47 -3.63 10.96
N ILE A 136 3.34 -2.98 11.19
CA ILE A 136 2.34 -2.70 10.15
C ILE A 136 2.05 -1.20 10.01
N SER A 137 1.92 -0.72 8.77
CA SER A 137 1.57 0.67 8.49
C SER A 137 0.15 1.00 8.93
N THR A 138 -0.17 2.30 9.01
CA THR A 138 -1.47 2.78 9.49
C THR A 138 -1.97 3.94 8.65
N ASP A 139 -3.29 4.01 8.44
CA ASP A 139 -3.93 5.18 7.83
C ASP A 139 -4.06 6.32 8.86
N VAL A 140 -4.11 5.99 10.16
CA VAL A 140 -4.19 6.95 11.26
C VAL A 140 -3.38 6.44 12.45
N PHE A 141 -2.25 7.11 12.72
CA PHE A 141 -1.44 6.89 13.92
C PHE A 141 -1.93 7.74 15.09
N LYS A 142 -2.09 7.13 16.27
CA LYS A 142 -2.62 7.76 17.50
C LYS A 142 -1.54 8.14 18.50
N GLY A 143 -0.28 8.18 18.08
CA GLY A 143 0.87 8.58 18.92
C GLY A 143 1.43 7.45 19.79
N ASN A 144 0.79 6.28 19.84
CA ASN A 144 1.31 5.10 20.53
C ASN A 144 1.40 3.91 19.55
N PRO A 145 2.60 3.37 19.27
CA PRO A 145 2.78 2.25 18.35
C PRO A 145 2.12 0.95 18.81
N TRP A 146 1.83 0.78 20.10
CA TRP A 146 1.22 -0.43 20.67
C TRP A 146 -0.30 -0.36 20.77
N SER A 147 -0.92 0.75 20.34
CA SER A 147 -2.35 0.94 20.49
C SER A 147 -3.13 0.25 19.37
N GLU A 148 -4.07 -0.62 19.73
CA GLU A 148 -5.06 -1.19 18.79
C GLU A 148 -6.07 -0.15 18.26
N ARG A 149 -6.02 1.10 18.76
CA ARG A 149 -6.80 2.22 18.23
C ARG A 149 -6.23 2.79 16.93
N ASN A 150 -5.02 2.37 16.54
CA ASN A 150 -4.44 2.73 15.25
C ASN A 150 -5.20 2.04 14.12
N CYS A 151 -5.42 2.75 13.03
CA CYS A 151 -6.11 2.19 11.86
C CYS A 151 -5.07 1.48 10.98
N ILE A 152 -4.90 0.16 11.14
CA ILE A 152 -3.93 -0.62 10.37
C ILE A 152 -4.18 -0.54 8.86
N ASN A 153 -3.09 -0.55 8.09
CA ASN A 153 -3.06 -0.55 6.63
C ASN A 153 -2.16 -1.70 6.16
N THR A 154 -2.67 -2.54 5.25
CA THR A 154 -1.96 -3.73 4.76
C THR A 154 -1.08 -3.44 3.54
N GLY A 155 -0.96 -2.19 3.11
CA GLY A 155 -0.14 -1.82 1.96
C GLY A 155 1.36 -1.76 2.26
N PHE A 156 1.75 -1.75 3.54
CA PHE A 156 3.13 -2.00 3.95
C PHE A 156 3.17 -2.64 5.33
N TYR A 157 3.88 -3.76 5.46
CA TYR A 157 4.21 -4.35 6.76
C TYR A 157 5.43 -5.25 6.69
N TYR A 158 6.18 -5.32 7.78
CA TYR A 158 7.24 -6.29 8.01
C TYR A 158 6.76 -7.35 9.01
N ILE A 159 6.88 -8.62 8.65
CA ILE A 159 6.43 -9.74 9.47
C ILE A 159 7.51 -10.81 9.60
N ARG A 160 7.63 -11.37 10.80
CA ARG A 160 8.52 -12.49 11.09
C ARG A 160 7.82 -13.81 10.93
N SER A 161 8.55 -14.80 10.45
CA SER A 161 8.09 -16.20 10.41
C SER A 161 8.23 -16.84 11.79
N ASN A 162 7.10 -17.09 12.45
CA ASN A 162 7.02 -17.89 13.66
C ASN A 162 5.63 -18.53 13.80
N SER A 163 5.44 -19.36 14.82
CA SER A 163 4.16 -20.06 15.03
C SER A 163 2.97 -19.11 15.19
N LYS A 164 3.13 -17.96 15.85
CA LYS A 164 2.05 -17.00 16.09
C LYS A 164 1.60 -16.33 14.78
N THR A 165 2.55 -15.89 13.95
CA THR A 165 2.25 -15.23 12.67
C THR A 165 1.70 -16.21 11.64
N ILE A 166 2.15 -17.47 11.66
CA ILE A 166 1.56 -18.54 10.85
C ILE A 166 0.09 -18.75 11.26
N SER A 167 -0.19 -18.93 12.56
CA SER A 167 -1.57 -19.08 13.06
C SER A 167 -2.46 -17.88 12.72
N LEU A 168 -1.92 -16.66 12.79
CA LEU A 168 -2.65 -15.46 12.37
C LEU A 168 -3.08 -15.55 10.91
N PHE A 169 -2.16 -15.90 10.00
CA PHE A 169 -2.45 -15.99 8.57
C PHE A 169 -3.40 -17.14 8.24
N GLU A 170 -3.33 -18.25 8.97
CA GLU A 170 -4.28 -19.36 8.81
C GLU A 170 -5.69 -18.97 9.25
N LEU A 171 -5.84 -18.33 10.42
CA LEU A 171 -7.12 -17.80 10.89
C LEU A 171 -7.66 -16.74 9.92
N TRP A 172 -6.79 -15.85 9.47
CA TRP A 172 -7.15 -14.79 8.53
C TRP A 172 -7.69 -15.37 7.22
N HIS A 173 -6.95 -16.27 6.60
CA HIS A 173 -7.40 -16.97 5.38
C HIS A 173 -8.66 -17.82 5.62
N GLY A 174 -8.81 -18.42 6.81
CA GLY A 174 -9.99 -19.18 7.21
C GLY A 174 -11.29 -18.36 7.21
N MET A 175 -11.20 -17.04 7.40
CA MET A 175 -12.36 -16.13 7.37
C MET A 175 -12.93 -15.89 5.97
N LYS A 176 -12.34 -16.46 4.90
CA LYS A 176 -12.78 -16.25 3.51
C LYS A 176 -14.27 -16.53 3.26
N GLY A 177 -14.85 -17.52 3.94
CA GLY A 177 -16.27 -17.87 3.80
C GLY A 177 -17.23 -16.98 4.59
N ASN A 178 -16.72 -16.25 5.59
CA ASN A 178 -17.52 -15.50 6.57
C ASN A 178 -17.24 -13.99 6.51
N SER A 179 -16.82 -13.48 5.35
CA SER A 179 -16.33 -12.11 5.17
C SER A 179 -17.04 -11.37 4.03
N ALA A 180 -18.29 -11.72 3.75
CA ALA A 180 -19.09 -11.09 2.69
C ALA A 180 -19.10 -9.54 2.83
N GLY A 181 -18.75 -8.85 1.74
CA GLY A 181 -18.68 -7.39 1.70
C GLY A 181 -17.46 -6.75 2.38
N MET A 182 -16.55 -7.55 2.97
CA MET A 182 -15.33 -7.06 3.63
C MET A 182 -14.10 -7.28 2.74
N LYS A 183 -13.13 -6.35 2.81
CA LYS A 183 -11.80 -6.63 2.28
C LYS A 183 -10.97 -7.42 3.28
N GLU A 184 -9.89 -8.00 2.77
CA GLU A 184 -8.89 -8.70 3.56
C GLU A 184 -8.33 -7.84 4.72
N GLN A 185 -7.99 -6.57 4.48
CA GLN A 185 -7.60 -5.61 5.54
C GLN A 185 -8.70 -5.40 6.58
N ASP A 186 -9.97 -5.31 6.16
CA ASP A 186 -11.10 -5.12 7.09
C ASP A 186 -11.27 -6.34 7.98
N VAL A 187 -11.04 -7.54 7.43
CA VAL A 187 -11.05 -8.80 8.19
C VAL A 187 -9.91 -8.83 9.20
N LEU A 188 -8.68 -8.45 8.81
CA LEU A 188 -7.56 -8.38 9.75
C LEU A 188 -7.82 -7.39 10.90
N ALA A 189 -8.35 -6.21 10.58
CA ALA A 189 -8.72 -5.21 11.57
C ALA A 189 -9.83 -5.72 12.50
N SER A 190 -10.78 -6.50 11.98
CA SER A 190 -11.81 -7.16 12.78
C SER A 190 -11.24 -8.21 13.72
N LEU A 191 -10.32 -9.06 13.25
CA LEU A 191 -9.61 -10.05 14.08
C LEU A 191 -8.84 -9.38 15.22
N MET A 192 -8.10 -8.31 14.90
CA MET A 192 -7.39 -7.51 15.91
C MET A 192 -8.35 -6.97 16.97
N LYS A 193 -9.44 -6.30 16.55
CA LYS A 193 -10.45 -5.72 17.46
C LYS A 193 -11.15 -6.76 18.32
N LYS A 194 -11.38 -7.95 17.79
CA LYS A 194 -11.98 -9.08 18.52
C LYS A 194 -11.02 -9.74 19.52
N GLY A 195 -9.76 -9.33 19.56
CA GLY A 195 -8.78 -9.82 20.54
C GLY A 195 -7.94 -11.00 20.07
N VAL A 196 -8.10 -11.46 18.82
CA VAL A 196 -7.34 -12.59 18.27
C VAL A 196 -5.82 -12.33 18.35
N PHE A 197 -5.39 -11.08 18.19
CA PHE A 197 -3.96 -10.75 18.30
C PHE A 197 -3.43 -10.98 19.72
N ARG A 198 -4.23 -10.68 20.74
CA ARG A 198 -3.89 -10.92 22.15
C ARG A 198 -3.93 -12.42 22.48
N GLU A 199 -4.93 -13.13 21.99
CA GLU A 199 -5.06 -14.59 22.17
C GLU A 199 -3.86 -15.36 21.59
N LEU A 200 -3.36 -14.92 20.43
CA LEU A 200 -2.15 -15.47 19.81
C LEU A 200 -0.85 -14.98 20.48
N GLY A 201 -0.93 -14.05 21.44
CA GLY A 201 0.23 -13.45 22.08
C GLY A 201 1.13 -12.67 21.12
N LEU A 202 0.57 -12.05 20.08
CA LEU A 202 1.30 -11.29 19.07
C LEU A 202 1.79 -9.96 19.62
N THR A 203 3.07 -9.66 19.40
CA THR A 203 3.64 -8.34 19.62
C THR A 203 3.57 -7.55 18.31
N VAL A 204 2.57 -6.66 18.20
CA VAL A 204 2.32 -5.88 16.99
C VAL A 204 2.67 -4.41 17.22
N ARG A 205 3.55 -3.87 16.37
CA ARG A 205 3.88 -2.45 16.33
C ARG A 205 3.20 -1.79 15.13
N SER A 206 2.42 -0.76 15.39
CA SER A 206 1.96 0.18 14.39
C SER A 206 3.09 1.14 14.00
N LEU A 207 3.28 1.34 12.70
CA LEU A 207 4.28 2.25 12.15
C LEU A 207 3.74 3.69 12.11
N ASP A 208 4.58 4.65 12.54
CA ASP A 208 4.25 6.07 12.55
C ASP A 208 4.18 6.62 11.12
N THR A 209 3.08 7.33 10.84
CA THR A 209 2.83 8.02 9.57
C THR A 209 3.86 9.11 9.22
N LEU A 210 4.65 9.58 10.19
CA LEU A 210 5.80 10.46 9.94
C LEU A 210 6.84 9.79 9.02
N TYR A 211 7.09 8.49 9.23
CA TYR A 211 8.06 7.70 8.48
C TYR A 211 7.40 6.84 7.39
N PHE A 212 6.27 6.20 7.70
CA PHE A 212 5.54 5.34 6.77
C PHE A 212 4.26 6.06 6.35
N SER A 213 4.43 7.03 5.45
CA SER A 213 3.40 7.98 5.08
C SER A 213 2.42 7.38 4.06
N GLY A 214 1.24 7.98 3.96
CA GLY A 214 0.39 7.80 2.80
C GLY A 214 -0.58 8.96 2.64
N PHE A 215 -1.25 9.10 1.49
CA PHE A 215 -2.13 10.23 1.21
C PHE A 215 -3.34 10.37 2.15
N CYS A 216 -3.71 9.32 2.89
CA CYS A 216 -4.67 9.46 4.00
C CYS A 216 -4.15 10.39 5.12
N ARG A 217 -2.82 10.37 5.37
CA ARG A 217 -2.09 11.15 6.37
C ARG A 217 -0.66 11.43 5.90
N ASP A 218 -0.52 12.53 5.15
CA ASP A 218 0.76 12.99 4.63
C ASP A 218 1.76 13.32 5.75
N SER A 219 2.96 12.76 5.65
CA SER A 219 4.12 13.21 6.43
C SER A 219 4.47 14.62 5.97
N ARG A 220 4.73 15.50 6.93
CA ARG A 220 5.13 16.89 6.68
C ARG A 220 6.65 17.06 6.67
N ASP A 221 7.40 15.97 6.71
CA ASP A 221 8.86 16.00 6.81
C ASP A 221 9.50 15.06 5.77
N ILE A 222 9.90 15.65 4.64
CA ILE A 222 10.62 14.92 3.58
C ILE A 222 12.01 14.45 4.02
N SER A 223 12.57 15.04 5.09
CA SER A 223 13.84 14.59 5.68
C SER A 223 13.69 13.32 6.53
N ALA A 224 12.48 13.04 7.02
CA ALA A 224 12.20 11.87 7.85
C ALA A 224 11.54 10.72 7.08
N VAL A 225 10.66 11.02 6.11
CA VAL A 225 9.84 10.04 5.39
C VAL A 225 10.65 8.85 4.86
N THR A 226 10.12 7.64 5.00
CA THR A 226 10.78 6.40 4.55
C THR A 226 10.04 5.81 3.37
N THR A 227 8.71 5.71 3.48
CA THR A 227 7.82 5.27 2.40
C THR A 227 6.63 6.21 2.24
N VAL A 228 6.05 6.23 1.04
CA VAL A 228 4.81 6.99 0.73
C VAL A 228 3.85 6.09 -0.04
N HIS A 229 2.72 5.73 0.59
CA HIS A 229 1.65 4.93 -0.01
C HIS A 229 0.57 5.81 -0.63
N ALA A 230 0.17 5.54 -1.88
CA ALA A 230 -1.00 6.16 -2.50
C ALA A 230 -2.36 5.61 -1.99
N ASN A 231 -2.48 5.39 -0.68
CA ASN A 231 -3.75 5.06 -0.02
C ASN A 231 -4.74 6.25 -0.11
N CYS A 232 -6.03 6.02 0.14
CA CYS A 232 -7.09 7.03 -0.03
C CYS A 232 -7.22 7.66 -1.44
N CYS A 233 -6.55 7.10 -2.46
CA CYS A 233 -6.69 7.46 -3.87
C CYS A 233 -7.45 6.35 -4.63
N ARG A 234 -8.46 6.72 -5.44
CA ARG A 234 -9.41 5.74 -6.02
C ARG A 234 -8.98 5.17 -7.37
N SER A 235 -8.36 5.95 -8.26
CA SER A 235 -8.02 5.51 -9.61
C SER A 235 -6.51 5.34 -9.80
N ILE A 236 -6.11 4.36 -10.63
CA ILE A 236 -4.70 4.10 -10.96
C ILE A 236 -4.07 5.35 -11.59
N THR A 237 -4.76 6.01 -12.53
CA THR A 237 -4.28 7.25 -13.16
C THR A 237 -3.93 8.33 -12.14
N ALA A 238 -4.79 8.53 -11.13
CA ALA A 238 -4.53 9.52 -10.10
C ALA A 238 -3.39 9.11 -9.16
N LYS A 239 -3.33 7.83 -8.78
CA LYS A 239 -2.19 7.29 -8.01
C LYS A 239 -0.87 7.53 -8.74
N VAL A 240 -0.81 7.23 -10.04
CA VAL A 240 0.38 7.47 -10.89
C VAL A 240 0.74 8.96 -10.89
N ALA A 241 -0.22 9.85 -11.13
CA ALA A 241 0.04 11.30 -11.18
C ALA A 241 0.58 11.85 -9.84
N ASP A 242 0.00 11.44 -8.72
CA ASP A 242 0.44 11.90 -7.40
C ASP A 242 1.78 11.27 -6.99
N LEU A 243 2.03 9.99 -7.31
CA LEU A 243 3.32 9.34 -7.05
C LEU A 243 4.46 9.89 -7.94
N MET A 244 4.14 10.34 -9.16
CA MET A 244 5.10 11.11 -9.98
C MET A 244 5.47 12.44 -9.30
N ALA A 245 4.51 13.11 -8.65
CA ALA A 245 4.79 14.32 -7.89
C ALA A 245 5.69 14.03 -6.68
N VAL A 246 5.39 12.96 -5.93
CA VAL A 246 6.24 12.44 -4.84
C VAL A 246 7.68 12.23 -5.31
N LEU A 247 7.89 11.54 -6.44
CA LEU A 247 9.23 11.30 -6.98
C LEU A 247 9.93 12.60 -7.45
N ARG A 248 9.20 13.55 -8.03
CA ARG A 248 9.76 14.86 -8.41
C ARG A 248 10.26 15.65 -7.21
N ASP A 249 9.44 15.72 -6.17
CA ASP A 249 9.79 16.43 -4.95
C ASP A 249 10.97 15.74 -4.24
N TRP A 250 10.99 14.41 -4.22
CA TRP A 250 12.11 13.63 -3.71
C TRP A 250 13.44 13.91 -4.45
N LYS A 251 13.41 13.87 -5.79
CA LYS A 251 14.60 14.20 -6.61
C LYS A 251 15.10 15.62 -6.36
N THR A 252 14.19 16.57 -6.20
CA THR A 252 14.51 17.97 -5.88
C THR A 252 15.15 18.11 -4.50
N TYR A 253 14.62 17.42 -3.49
CA TYR A 253 15.18 17.36 -2.14
C TYR A 253 16.59 16.77 -2.14
N LYS A 254 16.79 15.63 -2.82
CA LYS A 254 18.11 14.97 -2.96
C LYS A 254 19.12 15.88 -3.67
N GLY A 255 18.73 16.54 -4.75
CA GLY A 255 19.57 17.50 -5.46
C GLY A 255 19.98 18.69 -4.59
N SER A 256 19.04 19.24 -3.81
CA SER A 256 19.32 20.37 -2.90
C SER A 256 20.26 19.98 -1.75
N SER A 257 20.12 18.75 -1.22
CA SER A 257 21.02 18.22 -0.20
C SER A 257 22.44 18.01 -0.72
N MET A 258 22.61 17.62 -1.99
CA MET A 258 23.93 17.49 -2.60
C MET A 258 24.58 18.86 -2.90
N ALA A 259 23.77 19.88 -3.17
CA ALA A 259 24.23 21.24 -3.46
C ALA A 259 24.52 22.10 -2.22
N GLY A 260 24.50 21.53 -1.00
CA GLY A 260 24.82 22.25 0.25
C GLY A 260 23.82 23.35 0.65
N LYS A 261 22.62 23.39 0.04
CA LYS A 261 21.59 24.39 0.37
C LYS A 261 20.86 24.01 1.65
N ALA A 262 20.53 25.00 2.49
CA ALA A 262 19.93 24.78 3.82
C ALA A 262 18.64 23.94 3.75
N LYS A 263 18.64 22.78 4.41
CA LYS A 263 17.54 21.79 4.43
C LYS A 263 16.23 22.33 5.05
N HIS A 264 16.33 23.36 5.89
CA HIS A 264 15.20 23.89 6.65
C HIS A 264 14.11 24.55 5.79
N ALA A 265 14.47 25.28 4.73
CA ALA A 265 13.49 25.97 3.89
C ALA A 265 12.61 25.01 3.06
N ALA A 266 13.08 23.80 2.78
CA ALA A 266 12.33 22.80 2.01
C ALA A 266 11.27 22.07 2.85
N ASN A 267 11.43 21.98 4.18
CA ASN A 267 10.52 21.25 5.06
C ASN A 267 9.28 22.07 5.47
N GLU A 268 9.36 23.40 5.56
CA GLU A 268 8.31 24.22 6.17
C GLU A 268 7.02 24.35 5.33
N THR A 269 7.06 24.04 4.02
CA THR A 269 5.91 24.13 3.10
C THR A 269 5.58 22.82 2.39
N PHE A 270 6.24 21.73 2.77
CA PHE A 270 6.19 20.47 2.06
C PHE A 270 4.85 19.73 2.23
N ARG A 271 4.24 19.32 1.12
CA ARG A 271 3.04 18.48 1.07
C ARG A 271 3.10 17.58 -0.16
N TRP A 272 2.96 16.27 0.04
CA TRP A 272 2.88 15.29 -1.04
C TRP A 272 1.70 15.57 -1.97
N CYS A 273 0.52 15.85 -1.40
CA CYS A 273 -0.65 16.28 -2.15
C CYS A 273 -0.73 17.82 -2.24
N ARG A 274 -0.32 18.38 -3.39
CA ARG A 274 -0.75 19.74 -3.76
C ARG A 274 -2.22 19.68 -4.15
N VAL A 275 -3.08 20.34 -3.37
CA VAL A 275 -4.52 20.46 -3.63
C VAL A 275 -4.74 21.02 -5.05
N GLY A 276 -4.99 20.15 -6.06
CA GLY A 276 -5.33 20.61 -7.42
C GLY A 276 -4.90 19.75 -8.63
N SER A 277 -4.07 18.71 -8.50
CA SER A 277 -3.63 17.87 -9.64
C SER A 277 -4.78 17.19 -10.40
N TRP A 278 -5.85 16.82 -9.68
CA TRP A 278 -7.06 16.14 -10.16
C TRP A 278 -7.89 16.93 -11.17
N LYS A 279 -7.73 18.26 -11.27
CA LYS A 279 -8.56 19.10 -12.15
C LYS A 279 -8.19 19.00 -13.63
N LYS A 280 -7.06 18.39 -13.98
CA LYS A 280 -6.59 18.34 -15.39
C LYS A 280 -7.07 17.14 -16.20
N TYR A 281 -7.58 16.09 -15.58
CA TYR A 281 -8.04 14.89 -16.28
C TYR A 281 -9.56 14.77 -16.22
N LYS A 282 -10.23 15.39 -17.21
CA LYS A 282 -11.65 15.10 -17.50
C LYS A 282 -11.70 13.84 -18.37
N ILE A 283 -12.10 12.71 -17.78
CA ILE A 283 -12.52 11.54 -18.57
C ILE A 283 -14.02 11.69 -18.83
N SER A 284 -14.39 11.74 -20.10
CA SER A 284 -15.77 11.72 -20.56
C SER A 284 -16.31 10.30 -20.59
N SER A 285 -17.21 9.93 -19.68
CA SER A 285 -18.32 9.02 -20.02
C SER A 285 -19.40 9.00 -18.95
N MET A 286 -20.64 8.91 -19.42
CA MET A 286 -21.88 8.95 -18.66
C MET A 286 -22.15 7.59 -18.00
N ALA A 287 -21.72 7.36 -16.77
CA ALA A 287 -22.20 6.23 -15.97
C ALA A 287 -22.03 6.49 -14.46
N SER A 288 -22.86 7.36 -13.87
CA SER A 288 -22.86 7.57 -12.41
C SER A 288 -24.24 7.97 -11.89
N LYS A 289 -25.21 7.08 -12.06
CA LYS A 289 -26.51 7.15 -11.36
C LYS A 289 -26.96 5.76 -10.92
N ALA A 290 -26.28 5.17 -9.94
CA ALA A 290 -26.86 4.18 -9.03
C ALA A 290 -25.79 3.75 -8.00
N MET A 291 -25.81 4.33 -6.80
CA MET A 291 -25.37 3.70 -5.53
C MET A 291 -25.49 4.72 -4.40
N HIS A 292 -26.75 5.00 -4.03
CA HIS A 292 -27.11 5.65 -2.77
C HIS A 292 -28.01 4.68 -2.01
N ALA A 293 -27.49 4.06 -0.94
CA ALA A 293 -28.20 3.62 0.27
C ALA A 293 -27.47 2.41 0.90
N ALA A 294 -26.70 2.66 1.96
CA ALA A 294 -26.52 1.78 3.13
C ALA A 294 -25.47 2.41 4.03
N ASN A 295 -25.92 3.05 5.10
CA ASN A 295 -25.06 3.66 6.11
C ASN A 295 -25.72 3.35 7.46
N GLU A 296 -25.08 2.53 8.29
CA GLU A 296 -24.90 2.79 9.72
C GLU A 296 -24.06 1.71 10.40
N THR A 297 -23.25 2.16 11.37
CA THR A 297 -22.32 1.42 12.25
C THR A 297 -21.06 0.81 11.62
N PHE A 298 -19.98 1.59 11.52
CA PHE A 298 -18.65 1.22 12.05
C PHE A 298 -17.69 2.43 12.05
N ARG A 299 -17.30 2.94 13.24
CA ARG A 299 -16.30 4.01 13.39
C ARG A 299 -14.90 3.49 13.05
N CYS A 300 -14.54 3.55 11.77
CA CYS A 300 -13.18 3.61 11.18
C CYS A 300 -13.25 4.02 9.70
N SER A 301 -14.44 4.01 9.08
CA SER A 301 -14.68 4.30 7.67
C SER A 301 -15.32 5.66 7.41
N LYS A 302 -14.84 6.74 8.04
CA LYS A 302 -15.01 8.08 7.42
C LYS A 302 -13.91 8.25 6.36
N HIS A 303 -14.12 7.56 5.24
CA HIS A 303 -13.36 7.71 4.01
C HIS A 303 -13.50 9.15 3.52
N ILE A 304 -12.43 9.93 3.62
CA ILE A 304 -12.27 11.11 2.78
C ILE A 304 -11.90 10.56 1.41
N ALA A 305 -12.90 10.38 0.55
CA ALA A 305 -12.68 10.40 -0.88
C ALA A 305 -11.84 11.64 -1.19
N CYS A 306 -10.87 11.52 -2.09
CA CYS A 306 -10.13 12.68 -2.60
C CYS A 306 -11.10 13.64 -3.33
N PHE A 307 -11.86 14.43 -2.57
CA PHE A 307 -12.96 15.26 -3.04
C PHE A 307 -12.83 16.68 -2.49
N LYS A 308 -12.60 17.62 -3.41
CA LYS A 308 -13.20 18.96 -3.37
C LYS A 308 -13.72 19.32 -4.75
N SER A 309 -14.98 18.99 -5.01
CA SER A 309 -15.94 19.80 -5.77
C SER A 309 -17.32 19.19 -5.48
N TRP A 310 -18.18 19.83 -4.71
CA TRP A 310 -19.12 20.81 -5.24
C TRP A 310 -19.45 21.81 -4.13
N ARG A 311 -19.21 23.09 -4.41
CA ARG A 311 -19.87 24.19 -3.71
C ARG A 311 -21.25 24.29 -4.34
N VAL A 312 -22.31 24.17 -3.53
CA VAL A 312 -23.64 24.65 -3.95
C VAL A 312 -23.49 26.18 -4.12
N PRO A 313 -23.85 26.77 -5.27
CA PRO A 313 -23.95 28.22 -5.35
C PRO A 313 -25.11 28.66 -4.47
N ASN A 314 -24.89 29.69 -3.65
CA ASN A 314 -25.96 30.47 -3.05
C ASN A 314 -27.07 30.71 -4.09
N LYS A 315 -28.25 30.16 -3.83
CA LYS A 315 -29.50 30.76 -4.32
C LYS A 315 -30.17 31.40 -3.12
N THR A 316 -29.94 32.71 -3.03
CA THR A 316 -30.90 33.76 -2.73
C THR A 316 -32.12 33.34 -1.92
N LEU A 317 -32.17 33.85 -0.68
CA LEU A 317 -33.41 34.20 0.00
C LEU A 317 -34.25 35.10 -0.93
N TYR A 318 -35.42 34.63 -1.34
CA TYR A 318 -36.75 35.24 -1.25
C TYR A 318 -37.75 34.24 -1.81
#